data_AF-A0A6G1QY59-F1
#
_entry.id   AF-A0A6G1QY59-F1
#
_cell.length_a   1.000
_cell.length_b   1.000
_cell.length_c   1.000
_cell.angle_alpha   90.00
_cell.angle_beta   90.00
_cell.angle_gamma   90.00
#
_symmetry.space_group_name_H-M   'P 1'
#
loop_
_entity.id
_entity.type
_entity.pdbx_description
1 polymer ?
#
loop_
_entity_poly.entity_id
_entity_poly.type
_entity_poly.pdbx_seq_one_letter_code
_entity_poly.pdbx_strand_id
1 'polypeptide(L)'
;MAFLYPTQVVLLNSKETQAELGWTSYPSNGWEEISGVDEKYKPIRTYQVCNVMEPTQQNNWLQTGWVARRGGQRIFVELQFTLRDCNSIPGVAGTCKETFNLLYVESDRDLGGVTREDRYTKIDTIAADESFTQGDLGERKMKLNTEVREIGHLNRKGFHLAFQDVGACVALVAVRVYYKRCLATVQNLAVFPDTVAEAAFATLVEVRGTCVNNSEVDTDSPPRMHCSAEGEWLVPIGKCSCSAGYEEGHSSCEGRMKRVKEEEKGAEKDDIVCMEEDENVEGGGGGEKPHDTHQISGGCGPGRDDGWCIYEALFHAPYQGLQASSSPVEREQLDERDDRGKD
;
A
#
# COMPACT_ATOMS: atom_id res chain seq x y z
N MET A 1 1.84 -13.25 9.38
CA MET A 1 2.96 -12.34 9.03
C MET A 1 2.38 -11.15 8.28
N ALA A 2 2.12 -10.04 8.98
CA ALA A 2 1.81 -8.78 8.32
C ALA A 2 3.13 -8.23 7.76
N PHE A 3 3.31 -8.28 6.45
CA PHE A 3 4.30 -7.42 5.81
C PHE A 3 3.88 -5.98 6.15
N LEU A 4 4.66 -5.29 6.98
CA LEU A 4 4.49 -3.87 7.26
C LEU A 4 4.83 -3.11 5.99
N TYR A 5 3.93 -3.13 5.01
CA TYR A 5 4.04 -2.28 3.85
C TYR A 5 3.91 -0.83 4.33
N PRO A 6 4.78 0.08 3.87
CA PRO A 6 4.65 1.48 4.25
C PRO A 6 3.35 2.05 3.66
N THR A 7 2.64 2.87 4.43
CA THR A 7 1.51 3.70 3.96
C THR A 7 1.94 4.67 2.86
N GLN A 8 3.25 4.90 2.72
CA GLN A 8 3.87 5.70 1.68
C GLN A 8 4.48 4.80 0.60
N VAL A 9 3.99 4.95 -0.63
CA VAL A 9 4.59 4.29 -1.80
C VAL A 9 5.61 5.23 -2.42
N VAL A 10 6.89 4.88 -2.27
CA VAL A 10 8.02 5.66 -2.81
C VAL A 10 8.10 5.48 -4.33
N LEU A 11 8.14 6.61 -5.04
CA LEU A 11 8.30 6.73 -6.48
C LEU A 11 9.74 7.07 -6.88
N LEU A 12 10.42 7.88 -6.06
CA LEU A 12 11.82 8.26 -6.22
C LEU A 12 12.46 8.43 -4.84
N ASN A 13 13.68 7.92 -4.66
CA ASN A 13 14.49 8.19 -3.47
C ASN A 13 15.97 8.29 -3.87
N SER A 14 16.51 9.50 -3.89
CA SER A 14 17.89 9.73 -4.34
C SER A 14 18.95 9.11 -3.42
N LYS A 15 18.61 8.76 -2.17
CA LYS A 15 19.55 8.14 -1.20
C LYS A 15 19.68 6.61 -1.36
N GLU A 16 18.79 5.98 -2.12
CA GLU A 16 18.83 4.52 -2.33
C GLU A 16 19.92 4.12 -3.32
N THR A 17 20.17 4.97 -4.32
CA THR A 17 21.16 4.70 -5.37
C THR A 17 22.57 5.11 -4.90
N GLN A 18 23.52 4.18 -4.98
CA GLN A 18 24.94 4.45 -4.74
C GLN A 18 25.72 4.78 -6.03
N ALA A 19 25.09 4.52 -7.19
CA ALA A 19 25.57 4.94 -8.51
C ALA A 19 25.19 6.40 -8.81
N GLU A 20 25.60 6.90 -9.98
CA GLU A 20 25.20 8.23 -10.47
C GLU A 20 23.67 8.35 -10.55
N LEU A 21 23.13 9.49 -10.11
CA LEU A 21 21.69 9.76 -10.19
C LEU A 21 21.26 10.03 -11.64
N GLY A 22 22.17 10.54 -12.47
CA GLY A 22 21.94 10.74 -13.90
C GLY A 22 20.91 11.82 -14.21
N TRP A 23 20.74 12.80 -13.33
CA TRP A 23 19.84 13.93 -13.58
C TRP A 23 20.48 14.92 -14.54
N THR A 24 19.65 15.62 -15.30
CA THR A 24 20.13 16.50 -16.37
C THR A 24 20.24 17.93 -15.87
N SER A 25 21.44 18.51 -15.94
CA SER A 25 21.69 19.93 -15.64
C SER A 25 21.65 20.79 -16.90
N TYR A 26 21.09 21.99 -16.78
CA TYR A 26 21.09 22.99 -17.84
C TYR A 26 21.26 24.42 -17.25
N PRO A 27 22.29 25.18 -17.65
CA PRO A 27 23.42 24.74 -18.45
C PRO A 27 24.23 23.64 -17.72
N SER A 28 25.07 22.90 -18.44
CA SER A 28 25.78 21.73 -17.89
C SER A 28 26.72 22.05 -16.72
N ASN A 29 27.12 23.32 -16.59
CA ASN A 29 27.97 23.85 -15.52
C ASN A 29 27.16 24.54 -14.40
N GLY A 30 25.84 24.43 -14.39
CA GLY A 30 24.99 24.97 -13.34
C GLY A 30 25.02 24.09 -12.09
N TRP A 31 24.23 23.03 -12.10
CA TRP A 31 24.20 22.03 -11.03
C TRP A 31 25.26 20.94 -11.25
N GLU A 32 26.04 20.67 -10.21
CA GLU A 32 27.10 19.67 -10.19
C GLU A 32 26.74 18.50 -9.27
N GLU A 33 26.92 17.27 -9.75
CA GLU A 33 26.79 16.06 -8.92
C GLU A 33 28.06 15.84 -8.11
N ILE A 34 27.92 15.75 -6.79
CA ILE A 34 29.01 15.51 -5.85
C ILE A 34 28.71 14.31 -4.96
N SER A 35 29.76 13.70 -4.43
CA SER A 35 29.64 12.64 -3.42
C SER A 35 29.49 13.25 -2.02
N GLY A 36 28.48 12.81 -1.28
CA GLY A 36 28.24 13.18 0.11
C GLY A 36 28.11 11.96 1.02
N VAL A 37 27.79 12.20 2.28
CA VAL A 37 27.40 11.17 3.25
C VAL A 37 26.09 11.57 3.92
N ASP A 38 25.25 10.59 4.24
CA ASP A 38 24.07 10.83 5.06
C ASP A 38 24.40 10.88 6.56
N GLU A 39 23.38 11.10 7.40
CA GLU A 39 23.47 11.13 8.86
C GLU A 39 24.04 9.84 9.48
N LYS A 40 23.98 8.72 8.74
CA LYS A 40 24.49 7.40 9.14
C LYS A 40 25.83 7.09 8.48
N TYR A 41 26.50 8.08 7.91
CA TYR A 41 27.77 7.96 7.19
C TYR A 41 27.71 7.04 5.97
N LYS A 42 26.52 6.79 5.41
CA LYS A 42 26.39 6.05 4.15
C LYS A 42 26.75 6.99 2.99
N PRO A 43 27.58 6.54 2.02
CA PRO A 43 27.82 7.31 0.80
C PRO A 43 26.52 7.56 0.04
N ILE A 44 26.30 8.81 -0.35
CA ILE A 44 25.16 9.27 -1.15
C ILE A 44 25.63 10.20 -2.26
N ARG A 45 24.81 10.36 -3.30
CA ARG A 45 25.01 11.37 -4.35
C ARG A 45 24.12 12.57 -4.07
N THR A 46 24.69 13.76 -4.17
CA THR A 46 24.00 15.04 -3.93
C THR A 46 24.27 16.00 -5.08
N TYR A 47 23.41 16.99 -5.28
CA TYR A 47 23.63 18.03 -6.28
C TYR A 47 23.87 19.37 -5.61
N GLN A 48 24.85 20.14 -6.10
CA GLN A 48 25.14 21.47 -5.57
C GLN A 48 25.21 22.52 -6.68
N VAL A 49 24.92 23.77 -6.31
CA VAL A 49 25.12 24.97 -7.14
C VAL A 49 25.48 26.13 -6.22
N CYS A 50 26.48 26.93 -6.61
CA CYS A 50 26.91 28.09 -5.82
C CYS A 50 27.50 29.20 -6.72
N ASN A 51 26.77 29.56 -7.77
CA ASN A 51 27.20 30.57 -8.77
C ASN A 51 26.89 32.01 -8.32
N VAL A 52 27.04 32.30 -7.03
CA VAL A 52 26.64 33.56 -6.37
C VAL A 52 27.48 34.79 -6.78
N MET A 53 28.68 34.55 -7.30
CA MET A 53 29.62 35.59 -7.74
C MET A 53 29.33 36.09 -9.16
N GLU A 54 28.46 35.41 -9.90
CA GLU A 54 28.19 35.76 -11.29
C GLU A 54 27.27 37.00 -11.35
N PRO A 55 27.70 38.11 -12.00
CA PRO A 55 26.93 39.36 -12.04
C PRO A 55 25.66 39.26 -12.90
N THR A 56 25.56 38.28 -13.79
CA THR A 56 24.35 38.05 -14.60
C THR A 56 23.32 37.23 -13.84
N GLN A 57 22.04 37.54 -14.06
CA GLN A 57 20.94 36.75 -13.49
C GLN A 57 21.10 35.27 -13.83
N GLN A 58 21.16 34.44 -12.79
CA GLN A 58 21.32 32.99 -12.91
C GLN A 58 19.99 32.33 -13.31
N ASN A 59 20.10 31.21 -14.03
CA ASN A 59 18.97 30.36 -14.40
C ASN A 59 19.46 28.91 -14.53
N ASN A 60 19.90 28.32 -13.42
CA ASN A 60 20.49 26.99 -13.39
C ASN A 60 19.41 25.95 -13.09
N TRP A 61 19.15 25.06 -14.04
CA TRP A 61 18.16 24.00 -13.95
C TRP A 61 18.81 22.65 -13.67
N LEU A 62 18.12 21.85 -12.87
CA LEU A 62 18.40 20.44 -12.67
C LEU A 62 17.09 19.68 -12.79
N GLN A 63 17.03 18.68 -13.67
CA GLN A 63 15.83 17.88 -13.87
C GLN A 63 16.09 16.42 -13.55
N THR A 64 15.18 15.82 -12.77
CA THR A 64 15.23 14.39 -12.46
C THR A 64 15.00 13.53 -13.71
N GLY A 65 15.35 12.24 -13.60
CA GLY A 65 14.82 11.24 -14.52
C GLY A 65 13.28 11.17 -14.47
N TRP A 66 12.68 10.48 -15.45
CA TRP A 66 11.22 10.34 -15.53
C TRP A 66 10.70 9.49 -14.37
N VAL A 67 9.78 10.06 -13.59
CA VAL A 67 9.16 9.40 -12.44
C VAL A 67 7.78 8.89 -12.86
N ALA A 68 7.62 7.57 -12.85
CA ALA A 68 6.32 6.94 -13.10
C ALA A 68 5.35 7.27 -11.96
N ARG A 69 4.19 7.83 -12.29
CA ARG A 69 3.16 8.23 -11.32
C ARG A 69 2.53 7.03 -10.60
N ARG A 70 2.47 5.88 -11.29
CA ARG A 70 1.72 4.69 -10.86
C ARG A 70 0.27 5.07 -10.54
N GLY A 71 -0.24 4.69 -9.37
CA GLY A 71 -1.59 5.05 -8.91
C GLY A 71 -1.68 6.41 -8.21
N GLY A 72 -0.58 7.11 -7.95
CA GLY A 72 -0.60 8.33 -7.16
C GLY A 72 -1.19 9.51 -7.92
N GLN A 73 -2.33 10.07 -7.51
CA GLN A 73 -2.83 11.34 -8.07
C GLN A 73 -2.28 12.56 -7.32
N ARG A 74 -2.07 12.38 -6.02
CA ARG A 74 -1.50 13.34 -5.07
C ARG A 74 -0.10 12.88 -4.69
N ILE A 75 0.91 13.68 -5.04
CA ILE A 75 2.32 13.34 -4.86
C ILE A 75 2.93 14.27 -3.82
N PHE A 76 3.69 13.71 -2.89
CA PHE A 76 4.52 14.43 -1.94
C PHE A 76 5.96 14.42 -2.41
N VAL A 77 6.59 15.59 -2.37
CA VAL A 77 7.99 15.83 -2.68
C VAL A 77 8.66 16.33 -1.41
N GLU A 78 9.47 15.48 -0.81
CA GLU A 78 10.28 15.77 0.37
C GLU A 78 11.70 16.07 -0.08
N LEU A 79 12.18 17.26 0.27
CA LEU A 79 13.50 17.77 -0.06
C LEU A 79 14.32 17.86 1.22
N GLN A 80 15.54 17.35 1.19
CA GLN A 80 16.54 17.65 2.20
C GLN A 80 17.67 18.42 1.55
N PHE A 81 18.04 19.58 2.11
CA PHE A 81 19.04 20.46 1.50
C PHE A 81 19.75 21.33 2.53
N THR A 82 20.89 21.88 2.13
CA THR A 82 21.60 22.90 2.90
C THR A 82 21.65 24.19 2.09
N LEU A 83 21.64 25.32 2.78
CA LEU A 83 21.65 26.64 2.17
C LEU A 83 22.60 27.56 2.93
N ARG A 84 23.48 28.25 2.20
CA ARG A 84 24.44 29.19 2.79
C ARG A 84 23.84 30.59 2.85
N ASP A 85 23.95 31.23 4.02
CA ASP A 85 23.55 32.63 4.23
C ASP A 85 24.34 33.56 3.31
N CYS A 86 23.65 34.40 2.54
CA CYS A 86 24.27 35.37 1.64
C CYS A 86 25.17 36.38 2.37
N ASN A 87 24.84 36.75 3.60
CA ASN A 87 25.64 37.66 4.42
C ASN A 87 27.00 37.05 4.82
N SER A 88 27.10 35.72 4.78
CA SER A 88 28.35 34.99 5.04
C SER A 88 29.28 34.91 3.84
N ILE A 89 28.88 35.47 2.69
CA ILE A 89 29.62 35.43 1.44
C ILE A 89 30.07 36.86 1.10
N PRO A 90 31.38 37.17 1.18
CA PRO A 90 31.88 38.49 0.82
C PRO A 90 31.68 38.78 -0.68
N GLY A 91 31.17 39.97 -1.03
CA GLY A 91 31.17 40.46 -2.41
C GLY A 91 29.98 40.07 -3.29
N VAL A 92 28.92 39.45 -2.73
CA VAL A 92 27.74 38.97 -3.50
C VAL A 92 26.45 39.74 -3.24
N ALA A 93 26.57 40.95 -2.67
CA ALA A 93 25.41 41.78 -2.33
C ALA A 93 24.62 42.15 -3.60
N GLY A 94 23.38 41.66 -3.69
CA GLY A 94 22.46 41.92 -4.80
C GLY A 94 22.31 40.78 -5.82
N THR A 95 23.32 39.91 -5.96
CA THR A 95 23.28 38.73 -6.84
C THR A 95 22.83 37.48 -6.08
N CYS A 96 23.24 37.34 -4.82
CA CYS A 96 22.93 36.17 -3.99
C CYS A 96 21.45 36.11 -3.59
N LYS A 97 20.91 34.89 -3.59
CA LYS A 97 19.55 34.54 -3.16
C LYS A 97 19.59 33.43 -2.12
N GLU A 98 18.56 33.34 -1.31
CA GLU A 98 18.41 32.32 -0.25
C GLU A 98 17.23 31.40 -0.54
N THR A 99 16.90 31.25 -1.82
CA THR A 99 15.77 30.46 -2.28
C THR A 99 16.05 29.83 -3.63
N PHE A 100 15.44 28.68 -3.90
CA PHE A 100 15.39 28.07 -5.24
C PHE A 100 13.93 27.69 -5.56
N ASN A 101 13.59 27.52 -6.83
CA ASN A 101 12.25 27.11 -7.22
C ASN A 101 12.17 25.60 -7.42
N LEU A 102 11.10 24.99 -6.94
CA LEU A 102 10.70 23.63 -7.25
C LEU A 102 9.60 23.66 -8.31
N LEU A 103 9.80 22.93 -9.40
CA LEU A 103 8.88 22.84 -10.53
C LEU A 103 8.64 21.38 -10.94
N TYR A 104 7.60 21.15 -11.74
CA TYR A 104 7.35 19.86 -12.37
C TYR A 104 6.80 20.00 -13.78
N VAL A 105 6.92 18.94 -14.57
CA VAL A 105 6.25 18.80 -15.87
C VAL A 105 5.69 17.39 -16.02
N GLU A 106 4.42 17.30 -16.43
CA GLU A 106 3.76 16.03 -16.70
C GLU A 106 4.09 15.50 -18.10
N SER A 107 4.43 14.22 -18.20
CA SER A 107 4.71 13.56 -19.46
C SER A 107 4.36 12.08 -19.45
N ASP A 108 3.91 11.58 -20.59
CA ASP A 108 3.65 10.14 -20.77
C ASP A 108 4.91 9.33 -21.08
N ARG A 109 6.07 10.01 -21.20
CA ARG A 109 7.39 9.45 -21.51
C ARG A 109 8.50 10.33 -20.97
N ASP A 110 9.71 9.79 -20.92
CA ASP A 110 10.91 10.54 -20.59
C ASP A 110 11.18 11.65 -21.64
N LEU A 111 11.40 12.87 -21.17
CA LEU A 111 11.71 14.04 -21.99
C LEU A 111 13.23 14.19 -22.24
N GLY A 112 14.06 13.39 -21.58
CA GLY A 112 15.51 13.55 -21.56
C GLY A 112 15.91 14.70 -20.66
N GLY A 113 16.20 15.86 -21.26
CA GLY A 113 16.63 17.07 -20.53
C GLY A 113 15.65 18.24 -20.62
N VAL A 114 16.01 19.32 -19.92
CA VAL A 114 15.29 20.60 -19.98
C VAL A 114 15.39 21.17 -21.39
N THR A 115 14.31 21.03 -22.16
CA THR A 115 14.25 21.46 -23.57
C THR A 115 13.42 22.73 -23.77
N ARG A 116 12.48 22.99 -22.85
CA ARG A 116 11.48 24.05 -22.93
C ARG A 116 11.01 24.44 -21.53
N GLU A 117 11.56 25.53 -21.00
CA GLU A 117 11.29 26.05 -19.65
C GLU A 117 9.80 26.41 -19.46
N ASP A 118 9.12 26.84 -20.53
CA ASP A 118 7.71 27.26 -20.54
C ASP A 118 6.70 26.15 -20.18
N ARG A 119 7.13 24.89 -20.22
CA ARG A 119 6.26 23.74 -19.91
C ARG A 119 6.24 23.36 -18.43
N TYR A 120 7.16 23.89 -17.63
CA TYR A 120 7.24 23.54 -16.22
C TYR A 120 6.27 24.40 -15.42
N THR A 121 5.48 23.73 -14.59
CA THR A 121 4.61 24.38 -13.62
C THR A 121 5.39 24.53 -12.32
N LYS A 122 5.45 25.76 -11.80
CA LYS A 122 6.08 26.03 -10.51
C LYS A 122 5.21 25.48 -9.39
N ILE A 123 5.83 24.68 -8.50
CA ILE A 123 5.20 24.15 -7.28
C ILE A 123 5.32 25.21 -6.19
N ASP A 124 6.54 25.61 -5.87
CA ASP A 124 6.80 26.63 -4.86
C ASP A 124 8.22 27.23 -4.99
N THR A 125 8.46 28.32 -4.27
CA THR A 125 9.81 28.82 -3.96
C THR A 125 10.22 28.26 -2.60
N ILE A 126 11.28 27.45 -2.60
CA ILE A 126 11.81 26.81 -1.40
C ILE A 126 12.82 27.73 -0.74
N ALA A 127 12.65 27.97 0.55
CA ALA A 127 13.55 28.70 1.43
C ALA A 127 14.06 27.76 2.53
N ALA A 128 15.18 28.09 3.15
CA ALA A 128 15.67 27.36 4.32
C ALA A 128 15.05 27.92 5.61
N ASP A 129 14.66 27.04 6.53
CA ASP A 129 14.35 27.41 7.92
C ASP A 129 15.64 27.86 8.64
N GLU A 130 16.75 27.16 8.38
CA GLU A 130 18.05 27.49 8.91
C GLU A 130 19.12 27.51 7.80
N SER A 131 19.77 28.66 7.64
CA SER A 131 20.97 28.80 6.82
C SER A 131 22.25 28.67 7.65
N PHE A 132 23.33 28.21 7.02
CA PHE A 132 24.65 28.13 7.65
C PHE A 132 25.54 29.31 7.24
N THR A 133 26.41 29.72 8.16
CA THR A 133 27.30 30.87 8.04
C THR A 133 28.77 30.45 7.96
N GLN A 134 29.67 31.43 7.84
CA GLN A 134 31.12 31.20 7.86
C GLN A 134 31.60 30.62 9.20
N GLY A 135 30.95 30.97 10.31
CA GLY A 135 31.25 30.40 11.63
C GLY A 135 30.92 28.91 11.68
N ASP A 136 29.74 28.54 11.16
CA ASP A 136 29.29 27.15 11.10
C ASP A 136 30.22 26.27 10.22
N LEU A 137 30.76 26.84 9.13
CA LEU A 137 31.78 26.18 8.32
C LEU A 137 33.07 25.92 9.10
N GLY A 138 33.48 26.84 9.98
CA GLY A 138 34.64 26.67 10.87
C GLY A 138 34.46 25.52 11.86
N GLU A 139 33.22 25.27 12.28
CA GLU A 139 32.84 24.16 13.17
C GLU A 139 32.44 22.88 12.41
N ARG A 140 32.49 22.89 11.07
CA ARG A 140 32.01 21.81 10.18
C ARG A 140 30.54 21.42 10.43
N LYS A 141 29.73 22.39 10.84
CA LYS A 141 28.32 22.19 11.17
C LYS A 141 27.45 22.67 10.01
N MET A 142 27.08 21.76 9.11
CA MET A 142 26.11 22.07 8.07
C MET A 142 24.69 21.97 8.64
N LYS A 143 23.81 22.87 8.22
CA LYS A 143 22.41 22.88 8.65
C LYS A 143 21.51 22.25 7.60
N LEU A 144 20.95 21.10 7.94
CA LEU A 144 20.07 20.33 7.06
C LEU A 144 18.63 20.80 7.23
N ASN A 145 18.03 21.27 6.14
CA ASN A 145 16.63 21.69 6.06
C ASN A 145 15.82 20.56 5.45
N THR A 146 14.56 20.39 5.89
CA THR A 146 13.62 19.43 5.30
C THR A 146 12.33 20.15 4.93
N GLU A 147 11.99 20.13 3.64
CA GLU A 147 10.79 20.79 3.11
C GLU A 147 9.92 19.78 2.37
N VAL A 148 8.62 19.76 2.67
CA VAL A 148 7.65 18.89 1.98
C VAL A 148 6.69 19.74 1.18
N ARG A 149 6.56 19.44 -0.10
CA ARG A 149 5.58 20.05 -1.01
C ARG A 149 4.72 19.00 -1.67
N GLU A 150 3.56 19.44 -2.12
CA GLU A 150 2.55 18.58 -2.71
C GLU A 150 2.29 18.98 -4.16
N ILE A 151 2.11 17.98 -5.01
CA ILE A 151 1.59 18.12 -6.36
C ILE A 151 0.23 17.43 -6.40
N GLY A 152 -0.83 18.22 -6.63
CA GLY A 152 -2.19 17.72 -6.72
C GLY A 152 -2.59 17.36 -8.14
N HIS A 153 -3.40 16.30 -8.28
CA HIS A 153 -4.12 15.91 -9.50
C HIS A 153 -3.25 15.77 -10.76
N LEU A 154 -2.29 14.84 -10.71
CA LEU A 154 -1.55 14.44 -11.90
C LEU A 154 -2.43 13.59 -12.85
N ASN A 155 -2.43 13.93 -14.13
CA ASN A 155 -3.28 13.35 -15.17
C ASN A 155 -2.50 12.46 -16.17
N ARG A 156 -1.17 12.59 -16.24
CA ARG A 156 -0.33 11.80 -17.15
C ARG A 156 0.26 10.56 -16.49
N LYS A 157 0.95 9.73 -17.28
CA LYS A 157 1.59 8.50 -16.77
C LYS A 157 2.77 8.75 -15.82
N GLY A 158 3.38 9.92 -15.88
CA GLY A 158 4.52 10.29 -15.07
C GLY A 158 4.85 11.77 -15.17
N PHE A 159 5.96 12.14 -14.57
CA PHE A 159 6.40 13.52 -14.48
C PHE A 159 7.92 13.60 -14.28
N HIS A 160 8.46 14.78 -14.51
CA HIS A 160 9.81 15.16 -14.07
C HIS A 160 9.71 16.23 -13.00
N LEU A 161 10.58 16.19 -12.00
CA LEU A 161 10.83 17.33 -11.13
C LEU A 161 11.97 18.16 -11.69
N ALA A 162 11.90 19.47 -11.48
CA ALA A 162 12.96 20.39 -11.83
C ALA A 162 13.25 21.35 -10.68
N PHE A 163 14.53 21.66 -10.49
CA PHE A 163 15.05 22.58 -9.50
C PHE A 163 15.70 23.73 -10.25
N GLN A 164 15.19 24.94 -10.05
CA GLN A 164 15.69 26.13 -10.69
C GLN A 164 16.36 27.03 -9.65
N ASP A 165 17.66 27.20 -9.80
CA ASP A 165 18.46 28.15 -9.04
C ASP A 165 18.57 29.47 -9.82
N VAL A 166 18.36 30.58 -9.09
CA VAL A 166 18.41 31.96 -9.59
C VAL A 166 19.49 32.79 -8.89
N GLY A 167 20.45 32.14 -8.21
CA GLY A 167 21.61 32.80 -7.59
C GLY A 167 21.83 32.42 -6.14
N ALA A 168 21.44 31.23 -5.72
CA ALA A 168 21.64 30.70 -4.37
C ALA A 168 22.89 29.83 -4.28
N CYS A 169 23.32 29.57 -3.04
CA CYS A 169 24.36 28.59 -2.74
C CYS A 169 23.73 27.43 -1.96
N VAL A 170 23.36 26.38 -2.70
CA VAL A 170 22.49 25.30 -2.22
C VAL A 170 23.13 23.96 -2.55
N ALA A 171 22.99 23.00 -1.62
CA ALA A 171 23.23 21.59 -1.89
C ALA A 171 21.96 20.76 -1.58
N LEU A 172 21.41 20.11 -2.60
CA LEU A 172 20.33 19.14 -2.51
C LEU A 172 20.88 17.80 -2.03
N VAL A 173 20.63 17.48 -0.77
CA VAL A 173 21.12 16.28 -0.08
C VAL A 173 20.23 15.06 -0.37
N ALA A 174 18.92 15.23 -0.42
CA ALA A 174 17.99 14.17 -0.79
C ALA A 174 16.73 14.69 -1.43
N VAL A 175 16.19 13.89 -2.35
CA VAL A 175 14.85 14.06 -2.91
C VAL A 175 14.12 12.73 -2.77
N ARG A 176 13.00 12.78 -2.06
CA ARG A 176 12.11 11.64 -1.88
C ARG A 176 10.72 12.00 -2.37
N VAL A 177 10.21 11.19 -3.29
CA VAL A 177 8.90 11.40 -3.91
C VAL A 177 8.04 10.19 -3.60
N TYR A 178 6.83 10.41 -3.11
CA TYR A 178 5.93 9.33 -2.72
C TYR A 178 4.46 9.75 -2.81
N TYR A 179 3.57 8.78 -2.82
CA TYR A 179 2.14 9.00 -2.57
C TYR A 179 1.68 8.17 -1.38
N LYS A 180 0.56 8.56 -0.77
CA LYS A 180 -0.01 7.86 0.39
C LYS A 180 -1.13 6.91 -0.02
N ARG A 181 -1.29 5.83 0.73
CA ARG A 181 -2.37 4.86 0.57
C ARG A 181 -2.77 4.27 1.91
N CYS A 182 -4.04 3.88 2.02
CA CYS A 182 -4.52 3.03 3.09
C CYS A 182 -4.19 1.58 2.75
N LEU A 183 -3.55 0.87 3.68
CA LEU A 183 -3.10 -0.51 3.48
C LEU A 183 -4.28 -1.49 3.55
N ALA A 184 -4.21 -2.56 2.77
CA ALA A 184 -5.21 -3.61 2.82
C ALA A 184 -5.38 -4.16 4.25
N THR A 185 -6.62 -4.26 4.71
CA THR A 185 -6.95 -4.70 6.06
C THR A 185 -8.24 -5.51 6.07
N VAL A 186 -8.47 -6.27 7.14
CA VAL A 186 -9.72 -6.95 7.41
C VAL A 186 -10.32 -6.34 8.67
N GLN A 187 -11.57 -5.88 8.58
CA GLN A 187 -12.33 -5.31 9.70
C GLN A 187 -13.78 -5.78 9.61
N ASN A 188 -14.37 -6.18 10.73
CA ASN A 188 -15.76 -6.65 10.80
C ASN A 188 -16.07 -7.75 9.76
N LEU A 189 -15.16 -8.72 9.61
CA LEU A 189 -15.25 -9.81 8.62
C LEU A 189 -15.33 -9.35 7.16
N ALA A 190 -14.91 -8.12 6.86
CA ALA A 190 -14.82 -7.58 5.52
C ALA A 190 -13.38 -7.20 5.17
N VAL A 191 -12.96 -7.57 3.96
CA VAL A 191 -11.68 -7.21 3.34
C VAL A 191 -11.80 -5.83 2.70
N PHE A 192 -10.90 -4.94 3.07
CA PHE A 192 -10.72 -3.62 2.45
C PHE A 192 -9.39 -3.61 1.71
N PRO A 193 -9.37 -3.38 0.38
CA PRO A 193 -8.14 -3.46 -0.42
C PRO A 193 -7.25 -2.23 -0.24
N ASP A 194 -6.00 -2.34 -0.69
CA ASP A 194 -5.09 -1.19 -0.82
C ASP A 194 -5.76 -0.06 -1.61
N THR A 195 -5.93 1.10 -0.98
CA THR A 195 -6.64 2.24 -1.57
C THR A 195 -5.75 3.48 -1.58
N VAL A 196 -5.59 4.11 -2.75
CA VAL A 196 -4.81 5.36 -2.86
C VAL A 196 -5.54 6.48 -2.13
N ALA A 197 -4.80 7.28 -1.36
CA ALA A 197 -5.33 8.50 -0.75
C ALA A 197 -5.45 9.58 -1.84
N GLU A 198 -6.56 9.57 -2.59
CA GLU A 198 -6.76 10.43 -3.77
C GLU A 198 -7.22 11.85 -3.43
N ALA A 199 -7.85 12.06 -2.27
CA ALA A 199 -8.50 13.34 -1.98
C ALA A 199 -7.50 14.45 -1.63
N ALA A 200 -7.48 15.49 -2.45
CA ALA A 200 -7.15 16.83 -1.99
C ALA A 200 -8.39 17.44 -1.34
N PHE A 201 -8.24 18.00 -0.14
CA PHE A 201 -9.30 18.54 0.72
C PHE A 201 -10.20 17.49 1.40
N ALA A 202 -11.01 17.94 2.36
CA ALA A 202 -11.71 17.19 3.43
C ALA A 202 -12.68 16.06 3.00
N THR A 203 -12.64 15.63 1.75
CA THR A 203 -13.41 14.50 1.24
C THR A 203 -12.69 13.20 1.52
N LEU A 204 -13.38 12.24 2.13
CA LEU A 204 -12.86 10.91 2.38
C LEU A 204 -13.14 9.98 1.20
N VAL A 205 -12.23 9.07 0.89
CA VAL A 205 -12.48 8.04 -0.13
C VAL A 205 -13.29 6.92 0.51
N GLU A 206 -14.59 6.83 0.20
CA GLU A 206 -15.43 5.71 0.64
C GLU A 206 -15.02 4.43 -0.10
N VAL A 207 -14.79 3.36 0.65
CA VAL A 207 -14.43 2.04 0.15
C VAL A 207 -15.41 1.02 0.71
N ARG A 208 -16.03 0.26 -0.20
CA ARG A 208 -16.88 -0.88 0.15
C ARG A 208 -16.01 -2.09 0.41
N GLY A 209 -16.22 -2.71 1.58
CA GLY A 209 -15.57 -3.96 1.94
C GLY A 209 -16.18 -5.14 1.20
N THR A 210 -15.40 -6.18 0.99
CA THR A 210 -15.88 -7.48 0.49
C THR A 210 -15.82 -8.49 1.61
N CYS A 211 -16.92 -9.19 1.88
CA CYS A 211 -16.95 -10.21 2.94
C CYS A 211 -15.86 -11.27 2.75
N VAL A 212 -15.27 -11.72 3.86
CA VAL A 212 -14.30 -12.83 3.85
C VAL A 212 -14.99 -14.12 3.40
N ASN A 213 -14.21 -15.14 3.04
CA ASN A 213 -14.78 -16.43 2.66
C ASN A 213 -15.68 -17.00 3.76
N ASN A 214 -16.77 -17.66 3.35
CA ASN A 214 -17.76 -18.27 4.25
C ASN A 214 -18.46 -17.24 5.16
N SER A 215 -18.69 -16.04 4.64
CA SER A 215 -19.47 -15.00 5.31
C SER A 215 -20.39 -14.27 4.33
N GLU A 216 -21.46 -13.71 4.89
CA GLU A 216 -22.54 -13.05 4.16
C GLU A 216 -22.64 -11.58 4.57
N VAL A 217 -23.00 -10.73 3.61
CA VAL A 217 -23.24 -9.30 3.84
C VAL A 217 -24.56 -9.15 4.59
N ASP A 218 -24.56 -8.41 5.69
CA ASP A 218 -25.79 -7.88 6.26
C ASP A 218 -26.37 -6.82 5.30
N THR A 219 -27.51 -7.14 4.66
CA THR A 219 -28.13 -6.29 3.63
C THR A 219 -28.50 -4.90 4.13
N ASP A 220 -28.77 -4.75 5.43
CA ASP A 220 -29.16 -3.46 6.02
C ASP A 220 -27.93 -2.59 6.34
N SER A 221 -26.75 -3.18 6.48
CA SER A 221 -25.52 -2.50 6.90
C SER A 221 -24.28 -3.04 6.18
N PRO A 222 -24.14 -2.76 4.86
CA PRO A 222 -23.01 -3.24 4.09
C PRO A 222 -21.69 -2.65 4.61
N PRO A 223 -20.61 -3.46 4.68
CA PRO A 223 -19.33 -3.03 5.25
C PRO A 223 -18.69 -1.93 4.40
N ARG A 224 -18.34 -0.81 5.04
CA ARG A 224 -17.71 0.35 4.42
C ARG A 224 -16.68 0.99 5.34
N MET A 225 -15.64 1.53 4.75
CA MET A 225 -14.61 2.32 5.43
C MET A 225 -14.25 3.54 4.60
N HIS A 226 -13.57 4.48 5.22
CA HIS A 226 -13.14 5.72 4.59
C HIS A 226 -11.61 5.83 4.67
N CYS A 227 -10.95 5.98 3.53
CA CYS A 227 -9.50 6.22 3.48
C CYS A 227 -9.22 7.73 3.55
N SER A 228 -8.40 8.14 4.52
CA SER A 228 -8.02 9.53 4.75
C SER A 228 -6.91 10.00 3.79
N ALA A 229 -6.76 11.32 3.71
CA ALA A 229 -5.69 11.99 2.98
C ALA A 229 -4.28 11.65 3.51
N GLU A 230 -4.20 11.18 4.76
CA GLU A 230 -2.97 10.78 5.46
C GLU A 230 -2.62 9.30 5.21
N GLY A 231 -3.48 8.55 4.53
CA GLY A 231 -3.31 7.11 4.30
C GLY A 231 -3.76 6.26 5.48
N GLU A 232 -4.70 6.76 6.28
CA GLU A 232 -5.27 6.06 7.44
C GLU A 232 -6.72 5.66 7.17
N TRP A 233 -7.07 4.46 7.63
CA TRP A 233 -8.45 4.00 7.62
C TRP A 233 -9.22 4.61 8.80
N LEU A 234 -10.38 5.17 8.51
CA LEU A 234 -11.31 5.64 9.53
C LEU A 234 -12.27 4.54 9.99
N VAL A 235 -13.14 4.87 10.95
CA VAL A 235 -14.05 3.93 11.62
C VAL A 235 -14.86 3.10 10.61
N PRO A 236 -14.87 1.75 10.74
CA PRO A 236 -15.67 0.89 9.90
C PRO A 236 -17.16 1.00 10.21
N ILE A 237 -17.98 0.94 9.16
CA ILE A 237 -19.44 0.98 9.21
C ILE A 237 -19.94 -0.33 8.62
N GLY A 238 -20.88 -1.01 9.29
CA GLY A 238 -21.39 -2.31 8.84
C GLY A 238 -20.44 -3.47 9.10
N LYS A 239 -20.92 -4.68 8.83
CA LYS A 239 -20.19 -5.93 9.07
C LYS A 239 -20.67 -7.06 8.16
N CYS A 240 -19.83 -8.07 8.00
CA CYS A 240 -20.26 -9.38 7.51
C CYS A 240 -20.55 -10.31 8.69
N SER A 241 -21.33 -11.36 8.45
CA SER A 241 -21.59 -12.42 9.43
C SER A 241 -21.19 -13.76 8.84
N CYS A 242 -20.56 -14.64 9.62
CA CYS A 242 -20.21 -15.97 9.12
C CYS A 242 -21.45 -16.75 8.67
N SER A 243 -21.34 -17.45 7.54
CA SER A 243 -22.37 -18.33 7.02
C SER A 243 -22.61 -19.51 7.98
N ALA A 244 -23.75 -20.18 7.82
CA ALA A 244 -24.09 -21.34 8.64
C ALA A 244 -22.97 -22.40 8.62
N GLY A 245 -22.58 -22.91 9.81
CA GLY A 245 -21.49 -23.88 9.96
C GLY A 245 -20.11 -23.28 10.23
N TYR A 246 -19.98 -21.94 10.18
CA TYR A 246 -18.74 -21.22 10.47
C TYR A 246 -18.89 -20.29 11.68
N GLU A 247 -17.80 -20.10 12.42
CA GLU A 247 -17.71 -19.18 13.55
C GLU A 247 -16.71 -18.06 13.28
N GLU A 248 -16.94 -16.91 13.90
CA GLU A 248 -16.07 -15.75 13.79
C GLU A 248 -14.74 -16.03 14.51
N GLY A 249 -13.70 -16.27 13.71
CA GLY A 249 -12.31 -16.19 14.14
C GLY A 249 -11.82 -14.74 14.16
N HIS A 250 -10.51 -14.54 14.29
CA HIS A 250 -9.95 -13.18 14.42
C HIS A 250 -10.10 -12.31 13.15
N SER A 251 -9.99 -12.89 11.97
CA SER A 251 -10.13 -12.18 10.68
C SER A 251 -10.67 -13.09 9.56
N SER A 252 -11.36 -14.15 9.95
CA SER A 252 -11.82 -15.23 9.07
C SER A 252 -13.00 -15.93 9.71
N CYS A 253 -13.81 -16.59 8.88
CA CYS A 253 -14.83 -17.52 9.35
C CYS A 253 -14.26 -18.93 9.31
N GLU A 254 -14.17 -19.56 10.47
CA GLU A 254 -13.57 -20.89 10.67
C GLU A 254 -14.68 -21.92 10.81
N GLY A 255 -14.54 -23.07 10.13
CA GLY A 255 -15.56 -24.12 10.19
C GLY A 255 -15.66 -24.68 11.60
N ARG A 256 -16.88 -24.91 12.09
CA ARG A 256 -17.08 -25.62 13.36
C ARG A 256 -16.50 -27.03 13.24
N MET A 257 -15.38 -27.28 13.91
CA MET A 257 -14.90 -28.62 14.18
C MET A 257 -15.73 -29.21 15.31
N LYS A 258 -16.74 -29.99 14.94
CA LYS A 258 -17.51 -30.73 15.93
C LYS A 258 -16.76 -32.03 16.25
N ARG A 259 -16.64 -32.32 17.54
CA ARG A 259 -16.13 -33.60 18.06
C ARG A 259 -17.32 -34.55 18.19
N VAL A 260 -17.27 -35.71 17.52
CA VAL A 260 -18.26 -36.79 17.71
C VAL A 260 -17.60 -37.98 18.40
N LYS A 261 -18.27 -38.48 19.44
CA LYS A 261 -17.99 -39.78 20.08
C LYS A 261 -18.69 -40.88 19.29
N GLU A 262 -17.95 -41.91 18.90
CA GLU A 262 -18.58 -43.18 18.49
C GLU A 262 -19.13 -43.88 19.74
N GLU A 263 -20.45 -44.03 19.85
CA GLU A 263 -21.07 -44.90 20.85
C GLU A 263 -21.48 -46.22 20.17
N GLU A 264 -20.74 -47.30 20.39
CA GLU A 264 -21.16 -48.64 19.95
C GLU A 264 -22.36 -49.11 20.78
N LYS A 265 -23.57 -48.85 20.32
CA LYS A 265 -24.76 -49.59 20.80
C LYS A 265 -24.87 -50.87 20.01
N GLY A 266 -24.78 -51.99 20.73
CA GLY A 266 -24.71 -53.33 20.16
C GLY A 266 -25.79 -53.62 19.12
N ALA A 267 -25.32 -54.22 18.02
CA ALA A 267 -26.05 -55.08 17.08
C ALA A 267 -27.17 -54.46 16.23
N GLU A 268 -26.86 -53.43 15.43
CA GLU A 268 -27.13 -53.41 13.98
C GLU A 268 -26.25 -52.32 13.34
N LYS A 269 -25.48 -52.67 12.31
CA LYS A 269 -24.53 -51.78 11.64
C LYS A 269 -25.37 -50.84 10.76
N ASP A 270 -25.54 -49.57 11.16
CA ASP A 270 -25.66 -48.37 10.30
C ASP A 270 -26.22 -47.11 11.00
N ASP A 271 -26.43 -47.11 12.32
CA ASP A 271 -26.85 -45.91 13.05
C ASP A 271 -25.68 -45.25 13.81
N ILE A 272 -25.05 -44.25 13.17
CA ILE A 272 -24.13 -43.33 13.84
C ILE A 272 -24.96 -42.22 14.50
N VAL A 273 -24.96 -42.17 15.85
CA VAL A 273 -25.62 -41.09 16.61
C VAL A 273 -24.58 -40.04 16.99
N CYS A 274 -24.68 -38.85 16.39
CA CYS A 274 -23.85 -37.70 16.75
C CYS A 274 -24.44 -37.03 18.00
N MET A 275 -23.73 -37.08 19.13
CA MET A 275 -24.05 -36.24 20.30
C MET A 275 -23.19 -34.98 20.30
N GLU A 276 -23.80 -33.81 20.52
CA GLU A 276 -23.10 -32.55 20.74
C GLU A 276 -22.67 -32.45 22.22
N GLU A 277 -21.43 -32.07 22.48
CA GLU A 277 -21.07 -31.48 23.78
C GLU A 277 -21.31 -29.97 23.67
N ASP A 278 -22.41 -29.49 24.25
CA ASP A 278 -22.66 -28.05 24.42
C ASP A 278 -21.65 -27.49 25.43
N GLU A 279 -20.53 -26.92 24.95
CA GLU A 279 -19.69 -26.04 25.79
C GLU A 279 -20.39 -24.67 25.95
N ASN A 280 -21.50 -24.64 26.69
CA ASN A 280 -21.89 -23.56 27.60
C ASN A 280 -23.31 -23.77 28.16
N VAL A 281 -23.39 -24.44 29.30
CA VAL A 281 -24.45 -24.17 30.28
C VAL A 281 -23.76 -23.93 31.62
N GLU A 282 -23.45 -22.66 31.92
CA GLU A 282 -23.21 -22.26 33.30
C GLU A 282 -24.49 -22.54 34.12
N GLY A 283 -24.45 -23.57 34.94
CA GLY A 283 -25.38 -23.77 36.04
C GLY A 283 -26.46 -24.83 35.81
N GLY A 284 -26.20 -26.03 36.35
CA GLY A 284 -27.22 -26.86 36.98
C GLY A 284 -27.78 -28.02 36.15
N GLY A 285 -27.36 -29.23 36.51
CA GLY A 285 -28.12 -30.47 36.31
C GLY A 285 -28.12 -31.04 34.90
N GLY A 286 -27.30 -32.07 34.67
CA GLY A 286 -27.27 -32.83 33.43
C GLY A 286 -28.64 -33.42 33.07
N GLY A 287 -29.03 -33.19 31.84
CA GLY A 287 -30.16 -33.83 31.17
C GLY A 287 -29.93 -33.79 29.67
N GLU A 288 -29.49 -34.92 29.11
CA GLU A 288 -29.38 -35.14 27.66
C GLU A 288 -30.77 -35.05 27.02
N LYS A 289 -30.90 -34.28 25.93
CA LYS A 289 -32.05 -34.37 25.04
C LYS A 289 -31.57 -34.79 23.65
N PRO A 290 -32.17 -35.84 23.04
CA PRO A 290 -31.86 -36.21 21.67
C PRO A 290 -32.46 -35.18 20.71
N HIS A 291 -31.66 -34.67 19.78
CA HIS A 291 -32.14 -33.94 18.61
C HIS A 291 -32.00 -34.81 17.34
N ASP A 292 -32.89 -34.55 16.39
CA ASP A 292 -33.15 -35.38 15.22
C ASP A 292 -31.89 -35.72 14.40
N THR A 293 -31.83 -37.00 14.02
CA THR A 293 -30.78 -37.64 13.22
C THR A 293 -30.63 -36.94 11.86
N HIS A 294 -29.57 -36.17 11.69
CA HIS A 294 -29.13 -35.72 10.37
C HIS A 294 -27.99 -36.62 9.87
N GLN A 295 -28.21 -37.31 8.74
CA GLN A 295 -27.18 -38.05 8.03
C GLN A 295 -26.09 -37.09 7.54
N ILE A 296 -24.93 -37.10 8.18
CA ILE A 296 -23.75 -36.37 7.74
C ILE A 296 -22.97 -37.28 6.77
N SER A 297 -23.00 -36.98 5.48
CA SER A 297 -22.19 -37.69 4.48
C SER A 297 -20.79 -37.07 4.39
N GLY A 298 -19.83 -37.61 5.14
CA GLY A 298 -18.41 -37.23 5.05
C GLY A 298 -17.51 -38.25 5.74
N GLY A 299 -16.50 -38.77 5.05
CA GLY A 299 -15.62 -39.82 5.58
C GLY A 299 -14.54 -39.29 6.53
N CYS A 300 -14.38 -39.93 7.70
CA CYS A 300 -13.28 -39.64 8.63
C CYS A 300 -11.92 -39.99 8.00
N GLY A 301 -10.97 -39.04 8.00
CA GLY A 301 -9.56 -39.31 7.70
C GLY A 301 -8.85 -40.03 8.86
N PRO A 302 -7.72 -40.72 8.62
CA PRO A 302 -7.11 -41.60 9.62
C PRO A 302 -6.27 -40.80 10.61
N GLY A 303 -6.89 -40.37 11.71
CA GLY A 303 -6.22 -39.91 12.92
C GLY A 303 -6.79 -40.66 14.11
N ARG A 304 -6.24 -41.84 14.42
CA ARG A 304 -6.57 -42.54 15.66
C ARG A 304 -5.78 -41.91 16.79
N ASP A 305 -6.44 -41.06 17.56
CA ASP A 305 -6.23 -40.97 19.01
C ASP A 305 -7.64 -40.76 19.62
N ASP A 306 -8.02 -41.67 20.50
CA ASP A 306 -9.13 -41.53 21.47
C ASP A 306 -10.60 -41.51 21.01
N GLY A 307 -10.97 -42.14 19.88
CA GLY A 307 -12.39 -42.40 19.55
C GLY A 307 -13.21 -41.15 19.18
N TRP A 308 -12.52 -40.09 18.76
CA TRP A 308 -13.12 -38.86 18.27
C TRP A 308 -12.90 -38.71 16.77
N CYS A 309 -13.97 -38.49 16.00
CA CYS A 309 -13.86 -37.98 14.63
C CYS A 309 -13.98 -36.45 14.62
N ILE A 310 -13.11 -35.79 13.85
CA ILE A 310 -13.24 -34.37 13.51
C ILE A 310 -13.92 -34.30 12.15
N TYR A 311 -15.05 -33.61 12.06
CA TYR A 311 -15.74 -33.33 10.79
C TYR A 311 -15.95 -31.83 10.63
N GLU A 312 -15.89 -31.39 9.38
CA GLU A 312 -16.30 -30.05 8.99
C GLU A 312 -17.84 -30.04 8.91
N ALA A 313 -18.48 -29.22 9.74
CA ALA A 313 -19.95 -29.13 9.76
C ALA A 313 -20.47 -28.41 8.51
N LEU A 314 -20.52 -29.10 7.36
CA LEU A 314 -21.24 -28.65 6.17
C LEU A 314 -22.75 -28.80 6.43
N PHE A 315 -23.36 -27.79 7.05
CA PHE A 315 -24.81 -27.71 7.11
C PHE A 315 -25.36 -27.45 5.71
N HIS A 316 -26.00 -28.43 5.09
CA HIS A 316 -26.91 -28.16 3.98
C HIS A 316 -28.06 -27.31 4.52
N ALA A 317 -28.16 -26.06 4.05
CA ALA A 317 -29.31 -25.20 4.33
C ALA A 317 -30.61 -25.95 3.99
N PRO A 318 -31.69 -25.79 4.78
CA PRO A 318 -32.94 -26.50 4.53
C PRO A 318 -33.50 -26.06 3.17
N TYR A 319 -33.78 -27.06 2.32
CA TYR A 319 -34.50 -26.94 1.06
C TYR A 319 -35.66 -25.92 1.17
N GLN A 320 -35.52 -24.75 0.56
CA GLN A 320 -36.68 -23.97 0.12
C GLN A 320 -36.87 -24.24 -1.37
N GLY A 321 -38.02 -24.85 -1.68
CA GLY A 321 -38.33 -25.41 -2.98
C GLY A 321 -38.21 -24.41 -4.13
N LEU A 322 -37.42 -24.80 -5.14
CA LEU A 322 -37.54 -24.33 -6.51
C LEU A 322 -37.68 -25.56 -7.39
N GLN A 323 -38.89 -25.79 -7.90
CA GLN A 323 -39.12 -26.70 -9.01
C GLN A 323 -38.35 -26.17 -10.21
N ALA A 324 -37.28 -26.85 -10.61
CA ALA A 324 -36.69 -26.70 -11.93
C ALA A 324 -37.08 -27.91 -12.78
N SER A 325 -37.95 -27.64 -13.74
CA SER A 325 -38.35 -28.51 -14.83
C SER A 325 -37.14 -29.16 -15.51
N SER A 326 -37.13 -30.49 -15.62
CA SER A 326 -36.22 -31.23 -16.48
C SER A 326 -36.73 -31.22 -17.92
N SER A 327 -35.83 -30.90 -18.86
CA SER A 327 -35.93 -31.33 -20.26
C SER A 327 -34.65 -32.11 -20.58
N PRO A 328 -34.71 -33.29 -21.23
CA PRO A 328 -33.56 -34.18 -21.40
C PRO A 328 -32.98 -34.08 -22.81
N VAL A 329 -31.66 -33.88 -22.96
CA VAL A 329 -30.96 -34.17 -24.23
C VAL A 329 -29.53 -34.67 -23.98
N GLU A 330 -29.39 -35.97 -24.30
CA GLU A 330 -28.30 -36.73 -24.95
C GLU A 330 -26.86 -36.85 -24.38
N ARG A 331 -26.50 -38.14 -24.27
CA ARG A 331 -25.16 -38.74 -24.33
C ARG A 331 -24.63 -38.69 -25.77
N GLU A 332 -23.34 -38.37 -25.93
CA GLU A 332 -22.43 -38.94 -26.95
C GLU A 332 -21.04 -38.97 -26.28
N GLN A 333 -20.51 -40.14 -25.90
CA GLN A 333 -19.60 -41.00 -26.69
C GLN A 333 -18.47 -40.23 -27.39
N LEU A 334 -17.27 -40.29 -26.80
CA LEU A 334 -16.01 -40.11 -27.51
C LEU A 334 -15.07 -41.27 -27.17
N ASP A 335 -14.91 -42.09 -28.19
CA ASP A 335 -13.97 -43.19 -28.35
C ASP A 335 -12.59 -42.64 -28.81
N GLU A 336 -11.56 -43.48 -28.71
CA GLU A 336 -10.23 -43.40 -29.36
C GLU A 336 -9.20 -42.34 -28.89
N ARG A 337 -8.19 -42.80 -28.13
CA ARG A 337 -6.81 -43.05 -28.63
C ARG A 337 -5.83 -43.30 -27.48
N ASP A 338 -5.46 -44.56 -27.29
CA ASP A 338 -4.19 -44.92 -26.65
C ASP A 338 -3.44 -45.81 -27.65
N ASP A 339 -2.40 -45.26 -28.27
CA ASP A 339 -1.45 -46.05 -29.06
C ASP A 339 -0.03 -45.68 -28.61
N ARG A 340 0.51 -46.54 -27.75
CA ARG A 340 1.91 -46.56 -27.32
C ARG A 340 2.49 -47.95 -27.58
N GLY A 341 3.03 -48.11 -28.78
CA GLY A 341 4.35 -48.70 -29.04
C GLY A 341 4.50 -50.23 -29.01
N LYS A 342 5.07 -50.77 -30.09
CA LYS A 342 6.24 -51.68 -30.07
C LYS A 342 6.73 -52.02 -31.49
N ASP A 343 8.05 -52.07 -31.57
CA ASP A 343 8.96 -52.63 -32.60
C ASP A 343 9.23 -51.85 -33.90
#